data_AF-A0A6A3IV52-F1
#
_entry.id   AF-A0A6A3IV52-F1
#
_cell.length_a   1.000
_cell.length_b   1.000
_cell.length_c   1.000
_cell.angle_alpha   90.00
_cell.angle_beta   90.00
_cell.angle_gamma   90.00
#
_symmetry.space_group_name_H-M   'P 1'
#
loop_
_entity.id
_entity.type
_entity.pdbx_description
1 polymer ?
#
loop_
_entity_poly.entity_id
_entity_poly.type
_entity_poly.pdbx_seq_one_letter_code
_entity_poly.pdbx_strand_id
1 'polypeptide(L)'
;MSRQSFMALAAKLEPYLTVDEQQSRNRTGIESITHINKLHMLLRWLSGGSYHDIRSKSGVSVSAFYDCIREVVEAIIAHPDLQLQFPTTLAAQRHAASEFKKLSTSKVMKGCVGAVDG
;
A
#
# COMPACT_ATOMS: atom_id res chain seq x y z
N MET A 1 -1.22 8.78 -8.10
CA MET A 1 -2.43 7.99 -7.76
C MET A 1 -3.63 8.92 -7.71
N SER A 2 -4.79 8.50 -8.24
CA SER A 2 -6.02 9.29 -8.17
C SER A 2 -6.68 9.17 -6.79
N ARG A 3 -7.50 10.16 -6.41
CA ARG A 3 -8.29 10.11 -5.17
C ARG A 3 -9.19 8.86 -5.12
N GLN A 4 -9.80 8.49 -6.24
CA GLN A 4 -10.70 7.34 -6.31
C GLN A 4 -9.95 6.03 -6.01
N SER A 5 -8.79 5.81 -6.64
CA SER A 5 -7.97 4.63 -6.39
C SER A 5 -7.48 4.56 -4.95
N PHE A 6 -7.09 5.70 -4.37
CA PHE A 6 -6.69 5.79 -2.97
C PHE A 6 -7.82 5.39 -2.02
N MET A 7 -9.01 5.95 -2.20
CA MET A 7 -10.15 5.64 -1.34
C MET A 7 -10.62 4.20 -1.50
N ALA A 8 -10.53 3.63 -2.71
CA ALA A 8 -10.83 2.22 -2.94
C ALA A 8 -9.88 1.30 -2.17
N LEU A 9 -8.58 1.64 -2.11
CA LEU A 9 -7.61 0.92 -1.30
C LEU A 9 -7.86 1.12 0.20
N ALA A 10 -8.14 2.35 0.63
CA ALA A 10 -8.45 2.66 2.03
C ALA A 10 -9.65 1.83 2.53
N ALA A 11 -10.72 1.75 1.74
CA ALA A 11 -11.91 0.96 2.08
C ALA A 11 -11.61 -0.54 2.20
N LYS A 12 -10.73 -1.09 1.36
CA LYS A 12 -10.30 -2.50 1.47
C LYS A 12 -9.54 -2.76 2.78
N LEU A 13 -8.74 -1.80 3.23
CA LEU A 13 -7.86 -1.96 4.39
C LEU A 13 -8.49 -1.54 5.72
N GLU A 14 -9.59 -0.78 5.70
CA GLU A 14 -10.28 -0.28 6.90
C GLU A 14 -10.53 -1.36 7.98
N PRO A 15 -11.02 -2.59 7.66
CA PRO A 15 -11.28 -3.61 8.67
C PRO A 15 -10.03 -4.08 9.44
N TYR A 16 -8.84 -3.90 8.87
CA TYR A 16 -7.56 -4.33 9.45
C TYR A 16 -6.87 -3.23 10.28
N LEU A 17 -7.32 -1.99 10.14
CA LEU A 17 -6.61 -0.80 10.64
C LEU A 17 -7.39 -0.06 11.73
N THR A 18 -8.23 -0.79 12.46
CA THR A 18 -9.04 -0.26 13.54
C THR A 18 -8.17 0.35 14.65
N VAL A 19 -8.72 1.36 15.32
CA VAL A 19 -8.06 2.03 16.45
C VAL A 19 -9.02 2.04 17.62
N ASP A 20 -8.52 1.70 18.79
CA ASP A 20 -9.22 1.97 20.04
C ASP A 20 -9.21 3.49 20.27
N GLU A 21 -10.26 4.16 19.80
CA GLU A 21 -10.38 5.60 19.90
C GLU A 21 -10.36 6.10 21.35
N GLN A 22 -10.91 5.31 22.28
CA GLN A 22 -10.96 5.69 23.69
C GLN A 22 -9.56 5.66 24.29
N GLN A 23 -8.81 4.58 24.06
CA GLN A 23 -7.44 4.46 24.52
C GLN A 23 -6.54 5.53 23.88
N SER A 24 -6.73 5.80 22.58
CA SER A 24 -6.00 6.86 21.86
C SER A 24 -6.26 8.22 22.50
N ARG A 25 -7.53 8.61 22.66
CA ARG A 25 -7.91 9.90 23.29
C ARG A 25 -7.36 10.03 24.71
N ASN A 26 -7.42 8.97 25.50
CA ASN A 26 -6.90 8.97 26.87
C ASN A 26 -5.37 9.22 26.93
N ARG A 27 -4.61 8.75 25.94
CA ARG A 27 -3.14 8.87 25.90
C ARG A 27 -2.67 10.21 25.33
N THR A 28 -3.35 10.73 24.32
CA THR A 28 -2.84 11.87 23.52
C THR A 28 -3.64 13.15 23.70
N GLY A 29 -4.89 13.06 24.17
CA GLY A 29 -5.81 14.20 24.27
C GLY A 29 -6.27 14.76 22.92
N ILE A 30 -5.95 14.10 21.81
CA ILE A 30 -6.30 14.51 20.45
C ILE A 30 -7.06 13.40 19.70
N GLU A 31 -7.59 13.73 18.53
CA GLU A 31 -8.24 12.76 17.65
C GLU A 31 -7.27 11.62 17.25
N SER A 32 -7.82 10.41 17.17
CA SER A 32 -7.07 9.21 16.78
C SER A 32 -6.70 9.24 15.30
N ILE A 33 -5.54 8.66 14.99
CA ILE A 33 -5.09 8.45 13.61
C ILE A 33 -6.07 7.52 12.88
N THR A 34 -6.62 7.97 11.75
CA THR A 34 -7.54 7.14 10.94
C THR A 34 -6.79 6.17 10.03
N HIS A 35 -7.47 5.13 9.53
CA HIS A 35 -6.92 4.23 8.51
C HIS A 35 -6.46 4.99 7.24
N ILE A 36 -7.13 6.09 6.89
CA ILE A 36 -6.76 6.97 5.77
C ILE A 36 -5.40 7.64 6.04
N ASN A 37 -5.19 8.16 7.26
CA ASN A 37 -3.92 8.77 7.65
C ASN A 37 -2.78 7.74 7.61
N LYS A 38 -3.01 6.53 8.13
CA LYS A 38 -2.01 5.44 8.11
C LYS A 38 -1.61 5.09 6.68
N LEU A 39 -2.59 4.87 5.78
CA LEU A 39 -2.33 4.55 4.38
C LEU A 39 -1.61 5.70 3.65
N HIS A 40 -2.00 6.95 3.90
CA HIS A 40 -1.32 8.12 3.34
C HIS A 40 0.16 8.17 3.73
N MET A 41 0.49 7.94 5.01
CA MET A 41 1.88 7.92 5.48
C MET A 41 2.70 6.84 4.77
N LEU A 42 2.16 5.62 4.64
CA LEU A 42 2.83 4.53 3.93
C LEU A 42 3.12 4.90 2.48
N LEU A 43 2.10 5.34 1.73
CA LEU A 43 2.27 5.62 0.30
C LEU A 43 3.24 6.77 0.06
N ARG A 44 3.22 7.81 0.91
CA ARG A 44 4.21 8.90 0.84
C ARG A 44 5.63 8.41 1.10
N TRP A 45 5.81 7.50 2.06
CA TRP A 45 7.11 6.96 2.41
C TRP A 45 7.65 6.05 1.30
N LEU A 46 6.84 5.14 0.77
CA LEU A 46 7.21 4.27 -0.36
C LEU A 46 7.49 5.06 -1.64
N SER A 47 6.90 6.24 -1.81
CA SER A 47 7.22 7.16 -2.92
C SER A 47 8.54 7.93 -2.73
N GLY A 48 9.38 7.53 -1.77
CA GLY A 48 10.66 8.19 -1.45
C GLY A 48 10.54 9.42 -0.54
N GLY A 49 9.39 9.65 0.09
CA GLY A 49 9.20 10.79 0.99
C GLY A 49 10.01 10.68 2.29
N SER A 50 10.53 11.82 2.78
CA SER A 50 11.25 11.86 4.05
C SER A 50 10.34 11.53 5.23
N TYR A 51 10.72 10.52 6.03
CA TYR A 51 9.95 10.12 7.20
C TYR A 51 9.78 11.26 8.22
N HIS A 52 10.80 12.14 8.35
CA HIS A 52 10.76 13.32 9.21
C HIS A 52 9.64 14.28 8.80
N ASP A 53 9.52 14.57 7.50
CA ASP A 53 8.49 15.46 6.96
C ASP A 53 7.09 14.85 7.13
N ILE A 54 6.95 13.57 6.75
CA ILE A 54 5.66 12.86 6.79
C ILE A 54 5.14 12.79 8.23
N ARG A 55 5.94 12.30 9.19
CA ARG A 55 5.50 12.18 10.58
C ARG A 55 5.16 13.53 11.20
N SER A 56 5.94 14.57 10.86
CA SER A 56 5.76 15.91 11.43
C SER A 56 4.46 16.52 10.93
N LYS A 57 4.13 16.35 9.65
CA LYS A 57 2.86 16.79 9.07
C LYS A 57 1.67 15.98 9.58
N SER A 58 1.87 14.69 9.88
CA SER A 58 0.83 13.83 10.45
C SER A 58 0.68 13.96 11.97
N GLY A 59 1.54 14.72 12.65
CA GLY A 59 1.47 14.93 14.10
C GLY A 59 1.78 13.70 14.93
N VAL A 60 2.60 12.78 14.42
CA VAL A 60 2.90 11.50 15.08
C VAL A 60 4.36 11.40 15.55
N SER A 61 4.57 10.63 16.61
CA SER A 61 5.92 10.28 17.06
C SER A 61 6.64 9.40 16.03
N VAL A 62 7.96 9.26 16.17
CA VAL A 62 8.75 8.36 15.32
C VAL A 62 8.27 6.90 15.46
N SER A 63 7.98 6.45 16.69
CA SER A 63 7.47 5.10 16.92
C SER A 63 6.12 4.89 16.28
N ALA A 64 5.17 5.80 16.52
CA ALA A 64 3.82 5.71 15.94
C ALA A 64 3.83 5.73 14.41
N PHE A 65 4.76 6.47 13.80
CA PHE A 65 4.98 6.43 12.35
C PHE A 65 5.31 5.00 11.89
N TYR A 66 6.37 4.38 12.42
CA TYR A 66 6.78 3.04 12.00
C TYR A 66 5.78 1.95 12.37
N ASP A 67 5.05 2.10 13.47
CA ASP A 67 3.93 1.21 13.81
C ASP A 67 2.82 1.30 12.76
N CYS A 68 2.41 2.50 12.36
CA CYS A 68 1.43 2.69 11.30
C CYS A 68 1.90 2.09 9.96
N ILE A 69 3.18 2.26 9.61
CA ILE A 69 3.76 1.66 8.40
C ILE A 69 3.61 0.15 8.43
N ARG A 70 4.03 -0.48 9.53
CA ARG A 70 3.97 -1.93 9.71
C ARG A 70 2.54 -2.45 9.64
N GLU A 71 1.60 -1.81 10.36
CA GLU A 71 0.19 -2.18 10.36
C GLU A 71 -0.42 -2.16 8.95
N VAL A 72 -0.12 -1.13 8.14
CA VAL A 72 -0.66 -1.04 6.78
C VAL A 72 -0.02 -2.08 5.87
N VAL A 73 1.29 -2.36 6.00
CA VAL A 73 1.95 -3.44 5.24
C VAL A 73 1.36 -4.80 5.57
N GLU A 74 1.17 -5.11 6.87
CA GLU A 74 0.55 -6.35 7.33
C GLU A 74 -0.89 -6.47 6.78
N ALA A 75 -1.67 -5.39 6.79
CA ALA A 75 -3.02 -5.36 6.22
C ALA A 75 -3.02 -5.63 4.70
N ILE A 76 -2.08 -5.07 3.95
CA ILE A 76 -1.94 -5.33 2.50
C ILE A 76 -1.62 -6.79 2.23
N ILE A 77 -0.69 -7.38 3.00
CA ILE A 77 -0.29 -8.80 2.85
C ILE A 77 -1.46 -9.74 3.21
N ALA A 78 -2.23 -9.39 4.23
CA ALA A 78 -3.36 -10.18 4.70
C ALA A 78 -4.56 -10.13 3.75
N HIS A 79 -4.74 -9.06 2.99
CA HIS A 79 -5.90 -8.89 2.11
C HIS A 79 -5.80 -9.77 0.85
N PRO A 80 -6.69 -10.77 0.64
CA PRO A 80 -6.57 -11.73 -0.47
C PRO A 80 -6.52 -11.10 -1.86
N ASP A 81 -7.36 -10.11 -2.13
CA ASP A 81 -7.39 -9.42 -3.43
C ASP A 81 -6.12 -8.62 -3.76
N LEU A 82 -5.29 -8.29 -2.76
CA LEU A 82 -4.08 -7.48 -2.92
C LEU A 82 -2.82 -8.34 -3.03
N GLN A 83 -2.95 -9.66 -2.91
CA GLN A 83 -1.81 -10.56 -3.02
C GLN A 83 -1.28 -10.59 -4.45
N LEU A 84 0.03 -10.43 -4.58
CA LEU A 84 0.72 -10.63 -5.84
C LEU A 84 0.68 -12.11 -6.22
N GLN A 85 -0.04 -12.43 -7.30
CA GLN A 85 -0.14 -13.78 -7.82
C GLN A 85 0.85 -13.96 -8.97
N PHE A 86 1.85 -14.81 -8.77
CA PHE A 86 2.74 -15.20 -9.85
C PHE A 86 2.08 -16.27 -10.73
N PRO A 87 2.11 -16.15 -12.07
CA PRO A 87 1.55 -17.18 -12.95
C PRO A 87 2.39 -18.47 -12.84
N THR A 88 1.81 -19.52 -12.24
CA THR A 88 2.51 -20.79 -11.98
C THR A 88 2.33 -21.83 -13.09
N THR A 89 1.37 -21.64 -14.00
CA THR A 89 1.15 -22.55 -15.13
C THR A 89 1.78 -21.99 -16.41
N LEU A 90 2.27 -22.89 -17.28
CA LEU A 90 2.85 -22.50 -18.56
C LEU A 90 1.86 -21.70 -19.42
N ALA A 91 0.57 -22.05 -19.38
CA ALA A 91 -0.48 -21.31 -20.07
C ALA A 91 -0.63 -19.88 -19.53
N ALA A 92 -0.69 -19.71 -18.21
CA ALA A 92 -0.77 -18.38 -17.58
C ALA A 92 0.48 -17.54 -17.85
N GLN A 93 1.66 -18.15 -17.82
CA GLN A 93 2.93 -17.48 -18.14
C GLN A 93 2.97 -17.02 -19.61
N ARG A 94 2.57 -17.88 -20.55
CA ARG A 94 2.48 -17.51 -21.97
C ARG A 94 1.48 -16.38 -22.20
N HIS A 95 0.35 -16.41 -21.50
CA HIS A 95 -0.64 -15.35 -21.55
C HIS A 95 -0.07 -14.01 -21.04
N ALA A 96 0.51 -14.00 -19.83
CA ALA A 96 1.15 -12.82 -19.26
C ALA A 96 2.24 -12.26 -20.20
N ALA A 97 3.14 -13.12 -20.69
CA ALA A 97 4.18 -12.74 -21.65
C ALA A 97 3.65 -12.15 -22.96
N SER A 98 2.52 -12.65 -23.45
CA SER A 98 1.86 -12.10 -24.63
C SER A 98 1.32 -10.69 -24.36
N GLU A 99 0.69 -10.47 -23.20
CA GLU A 99 0.14 -9.16 -22.85
C GLU A 99 1.25 -8.12 -22.60
N PHE A 100 2.33 -8.47 -21.90
CA PHE A 100 3.50 -7.59 -21.77
C PHE A 100 4.11 -7.22 -23.12
N LYS A 101 4.25 -8.20 -24.02
CA LYS A 101 4.75 -7.96 -25.38
C LYS A 101 3.83 -7.01 -26.14
N LYS A 102 2.51 -7.17 -26.02
CA LYS A 102 1.49 -6.35 -26.69
C LYS A 102 1.50 -4.90 -26.19
N LEU A 103 1.71 -4.69 -24.91
CA LEU A 103 1.79 -3.35 -24.29
C LEU A 103 3.14 -2.66 -24.55
N SER A 104 4.21 -3.42 -24.81
CA SER A 104 5.53 -2.85 -25.04
C SER A 104 5.71 -2.20 -26.42
N THR A 105 6.33 -1.02 -26.45
CA THR A 105 6.77 -0.38 -27.69
C THR A 105 7.67 -1.31 -28.48
N SER A 106 7.41 -1.45 -29.78
CA SER A 106 8.15 -2.34 -30.69
C SER A 106 8.16 -3.83 -30.27
N LYS A 107 7.24 -4.25 -29.38
CA LYS A 107 7.10 -5.66 -28.94
C LYS A 107 8.38 -6.24 -28.34
N VAL A 108 9.17 -5.40 -27.65
CA VAL A 108 10.49 -5.76 -27.12
C VAL A 108 10.43 -6.62 -25.86
N MET A 109 9.36 -6.48 -25.05
CA MET A 109 9.20 -7.25 -23.80
C MET A 109 8.72 -8.66 -24.09
N LYS A 110 9.61 -9.53 -24.57
CA LYS A 110 9.32 -10.94 -24.87
C LYS A 110 9.63 -11.80 -23.65
N GLY A 111 8.67 -12.63 -23.23
CA GLY A 111 8.86 -13.56 -22.10
C GLY A 111 8.70 -12.93 -20.71
N CYS A 112 8.38 -11.63 -20.63
CA CYS A 112 8.12 -10.96 -19.36
C CYS A 112 6.77 -11.41 -18.79
N VAL A 113 6.75 -12.04 -17.61
CA VAL A 113 5.53 -12.57 -16.98
C VAL A 113 5.07 -11.76 -15.76
N GLY A 114 5.80 -10.70 -15.42
CA GLY A 114 5.56 -9.82 -14.28
C GLY A 114 6.66 -8.76 -14.18
N ALA A 115 6.35 -7.66 -13.51
CA ALA A 115 7.30 -6.58 -13.25
C ALA A 115 7.11 -6.09 -11.81
N VAL A 116 8.22 -5.74 -11.16
CA VAL A 116 8.24 -5.04 -9.87
C VAL A 116 8.88 -3.68 -10.15
N ASP A 117 8.12 -2.61 -9.91
CA ASP A 117 8.62 -1.23 -10.03
C ASP A 117 9.18 -0.78 -8.67
N GLY A 118 10.26 0.02 -8.70
CA GLY A 118 11.06 0.39 -7.53
C GLY A 118 10.93 1.84 -7.12
#